data_AF-A0AA88PUP6-F1
#
_entry.id   AF-A0AA88PUP6-F1
#
_cell.length_a   1.000
_cell.length_b   1.000
_cell.length_c   1.000
_cell.angle_alpha   90.00
_cell.angle_beta   90.00
_cell.angle_gamma   90.00
#
_symmetry.space_group_name_H-M   'P 1'
#
loop_
_entity.id
_entity.type
_entity.pdbx_description
1 polymer ?
#
loop_
_entity_poly.entity_id
_entity_poly.type
_entity_poly.pdbx_seq_one_letter_code
_entity_poly.pdbx_strand_id
1 'polypeptide(L)'
;MAAGAQINRPKTELAKKFYKKRRVLSREKRKKNRIVGAIIDRDIITKHHLKKRSTSSRANITLSGKKRRKLIKQLARMEKEKAFVEAEMQKQLVTSDANKPASAQKSKKNKKAAAANDTEKMEVE
;
A
#
# COMPACT_ATOMS: atom_id res chain seq x y z
N MET A 1 -24.34 -55.00 -12.43
CA MET A 1 -25.37 -53.93 -12.45
C MET A 1 -25.22 -53.09 -11.19
N ALA A 2 -24.94 -51.79 -11.31
CA ALA A 2 -24.94 -50.92 -10.15
C ALA A 2 -26.40 -50.79 -9.66
N ALA A 3 -26.69 -51.33 -8.48
CA ALA A 3 -28.01 -51.18 -7.86
C ALA A 3 -28.34 -49.68 -7.77
N GLY A 4 -29.42 -49.27 -8.43
CA GLY A 4 -29.84 -47.88 -8.50
C GLY A 4 -29.84 -47.24 -7.11
N ALA A 5 -29.15 -46.11 -6.98
CA ALA A 5 -29.07 -45.39 -5.72
C ALA A 5 -30.49 -44.93 -5.32
N GLN A 6 -31.13 -45.66 -4.40
CA GLN A 6 -32.41 -45.24 -3.84
C GLN A 6 -32.20 -43.91 -3.10
N ILE A 7 -32.81 -42.86 -3.64
CA ILE A 7 -32.53 -41.45 -3.33
C ILE A 7 -32.90 -41.04 -1.89
N ASN A 8 -33.63 -41.89 -1.15
CA ASN A 8 -34.19 -41.57 0.18
C ASN A 8 -33.95 -42.64 1.27
N ARG A 9 -32.86 -43.43 1.21
CA ARG A 9 -32.52 -44.35 2.31
C ARG A 9 -31.82 -43.61 3.47
N PRO A 10 -32.14 -43.94 4.74
CA PRO A 10 -31.42 -43.39 5.89
C PRO A 10 -29.93 -43.80 5.82
N LYS A 11 -29.04 -42.83 6.03
CA LYS A 11 -27.60 -43.07 5.97
C LYS A 11 -27.13 -43.92 7.16
N THR A 12 -26.27 -44.90 6.89
CA THR A 12 -25.60 -45.68 7.93
C THR A 12 -24.68 -44.80 8.78
N GLU A 13 -24.43 -45.19 10.03
CA GLU A 13 -23.53 -44.48 10.94
C GLU A 13 -22.11 -44.33 10.36
N LEU A 14 -21.63 -45.35 9.65
CA LEU A 14 -20.35 -45.29 8.93
C LEU A 14 -20.37 -44.20 7.85
N ALA A 15 -21.41 -44.14 7.03
CA ALA A 15 -21.53 -43.11 5.99
C ALA A 15 -21.56 -41.71 6.61
N LYS A 16 -22.32 -41.50 7.69
CA LYS A 16 -22.35 -40.23 8.43
C LYS A 16 -20.94 -39.83 8.94
N LYS A 17 -20.19 -40.77 9.52
CA LYS A 17 -18.81 -40.56 9.98
C LYS A 17 -17.86 -40.22 8.83
N PHE A 18 -17.95 -40.91 7.69
CA PHE A 18 -17.16 -40.59 6.49
C PHE A 18 -17.46 -39.19 5.94
N TYR A 19 -18.74 -38.80 5.85
CA TYR A 19 -19.12 -37.45 5.42
C TYR A 19 -18.58 -36.38 6.37
N LYS A 20 -18.65 -36.61 7.69
CA LYS A 20 -18.09 -35.71 8.71
C LYS A 20 -16.56 -35.61 8.57
N LYS A 21 -15.85 -36.72 8.42
CA LYS A 21 -14.39 -36.77 8.20
C LYS A 21 -13.99 -36.01 6.94
N ARG A 22 -14.68 -36.26 5.82
CA ARG A 22 -14.45 -35.55 4.55
C ARG A 22 -14.62 -34.03 4.71
N ARG A 23 -15.69 -33.60 5.37
CA ARG A 23 -15.98 -32.17 5.63
C ARG A 23 -14.87 -31.52 6.48
N VAL A 24 -14.41 -32.20 7.54
CA VAL A 24 -13.32 -31.70 8.40
C VAL A 24 -12.02 -31.59 7.61
N LEU A 25 -11.62 -32.63 6.88
CA LEU A 25 -10.42 -32.63 6.05
C LEU A 25 -10.45 -31.52 5.00
N SER A 26 -11.60 -31.28 4.33
CA SER A 26 -11.74 -30.18 3.38
C SER A 26 -11.58 -28.81 4.06
N ARG A 27 -12.11 -28.64 5.29
CA ARG A 27 -11.94 -27.41 6.07
C ARG A 27 -10.48 -27.19 6.46
N GLU A 28 -9.77 -28.24 6.87
CA GLU A 28 -8.34 -28.19 7.22
C GLU A 28 -7.47 -27.87 6.00
N LYS A 29 -7.71 -28.52 4.85
CA LYS A 29 -7.01 -28.20 3.59
C LYS A 29 -7.19 -26.73 3.22
N ARG A 30 -8.42 -26.20 3.30
CA ARG A 30 -8.69 -24.77 3.04
C ARG A 30 -8.01 -23.84 4.04
N LYS A 31 -7.86 -24.27 5.31
CA LYS A 31 -7.11 -23.50 6.32
C LYS A 31 -5.62 -23.49 6.03
N LYS A 32 -5.01 -24.63 5.67
CA LYS A 32 -3.58 -24.73 5.34
C LYS A 32 -3.19 -23.85 4.15
N ASN A 33 -4.01 -23.83 3.10
CA ASN A 33 -3.74 -23.01 1.91
C ASN A 33 -4.08 -21.52 2.09
N ARG A 34 -4.57 -21.12 3.27
CA ARG A 34 -4.91 -19.72 3.55
C ARG A 34 -3.64 -18.98 3.95
N ILE A 35 -3.04 -18.28 3.00
CA ILE A 35 -1.93 -17.36 3.26
C ILE A 35 -2.48 -16.14 4.02
N VAL A 36 -2.23 -16.08 5.32
CA VAL A 36 -2.64 -14.98 6.22
C VAL A 36 -1.48 -14.02 6.38
N GLY A 37 -1.75 -12.71 6.31
CA GLY A 37 -0.76 -11.67 6.64
C GLY A 37 0.34 -11.40 5.61
N ALA A 38 0.59 -12.28 4.64
CA ALA A 38 1.61 -12.01 3.62
C ALA A 38 1.18 -10.83 2.71
N ILE A 39 1.99 -9.77 2.70
CA ILE A 39 1.88 -8.65 1.77
C ILE A 39 2.98 -8.82 0.73
N ILE A 40 2.60 -9.22 -0.48
CA ILE A 40 3.55 -9.48 -1.56
C ILE A 40 4.08 -8.16 -2.15
N ASP A 41 3.21 -7.17 -2.38
CA ASP A 41 3.56 -5.89 -3.00
C ASP A 41 3.66 -4.75 -1.96
N ARG A 42 4.46 -4.92 -0.90
CA ARG A 42 4.52 -3.95 0.23
C ARG A 42 4.73 -2.50 -0.22
N ASP A 43 5.61 -2.28 -1.19
CA ASP A 43 6.05 -0.93 -1.57
C ASP A 43 5.08 -0.22 -2.51
N ILE A 44 4.14 -0.96 -3.12
CA ILE A 44 3.26 -0.48 -4.20
C ILE A 44 1.77 -0.63 -3.84
N ILE A 45 1.47 -1.26 -2.71
CA ILE A 45 0.11 -1.52 -2.26
C ILE A 45 -0.61 -0.21 -1.90
N THR A 46 -1.88 -0.08 -2.29
CA THR A 46 -2.65 1.13 -2.00
C THR A 46 -3.25 1.11 -0.59
N LYS A 47 -3.48 2.29 -0.02
CA LYS A 47 -4.18 2.50 1.27
C LYS A 47 -5.48 1.69 1.38
N HIS A 48 -6.22 1.54 0.27
CA HIS A 48 -7.46 0.77 0.26
C HIS A 48 -7.26 -0.73 0.46
N HIS A 49 -6.21 -1.33 -0.13
CA HIS A 49 -5.90 -2.74 0.12
C HIS A 49 -5.43 -2.94 1.56
N LEU A 50 -4.64 -2.00 2.12
CA LEU A 50 -4.25 -2.03 3.53
C LEU A 50 -5.47 -1.95 4.46
N LYS A 51 -6.42 -1.03 4.19
CA LYS A 51 -7.68 -0.94 4.95
C LYS A 51 -8.47 -2.26 4.90
N LYS A 52 -8.62 -2.86 3.72
CA LYS A 52 -9.32 -4.16 3.57
C LYS A 52 -8.61 -5.32 4.28
N ARG A 53 -7.27 -5.28 4.38
CA ARG A 53 -6.47 -6.27 5.13
C ARG A 53 -6.54 -6.04 6.64
N SER A 54 -6.60 -4.78 7.08
CA SER A 54 -6.75 -4.43 8.51
C SER A 54 -8.09 -4.87 9.07
N THR A 55 -9.18 -4.74 8.29
CA THR A 55 -10.52 -5.17 8.73
C THR A 55 -10.72 -6.68 8.66
N SER A 56 -9.88 -7.41 7.90
CA SER A 56 -9.94 -8.87 7.82
C SER A 56 -8.56 -9.46 7.58
N SER A 57 -8.03 -10.14 8.59
CA SER A 57 -6.75 -10.88 8.51
C SER A 57 -6.76 -11.97 7.43
N ARG A 58 -7.95 -12.42 7.00
CA ARG A 58 -8.14 -13.40 5.92
C ARG A 58 -8.03 -12.82 4.51
N ALA A 59 -8.09 -11.50 4.37
CA ALA A 59 -8.11 -10.86 3.07
C ALA A 59 -6.70 -10.93 2.45
N ASN A 60 -6.46 -11.87 1.55
CA ASN A 60 -5.21 -11.92 0.79
C ASN A 60 -5.37 -11.16 -0.54
N ILE A 61 -5.57 -9.85 -0.46
CA ILE A 61 -5.77 -9.00 -1.64
C ILE A 61 -4.41 -8.49 -2.12
N THR A 62 -3.96 -8.95 -3.29
CA THR A 62 -2.75 -8.48 -3.97
C THR A 62 -3.12 -7.57 -5.14
N LEU A 63 -2.14 -6.84 -5.68
CA LEU A 63 -2.36 -6.13 -6.93
C LEU A 63 -2.43 -7.16 -8.06
N SER A 64 -3.43 -7.05 -8.92
CA SER A 64 -3.39 -7.75 -10.21
C SER A 64 -2.12 -7.33 -10.97
N GLY A 65 -1.51 -8.26 -11.71
CA GLY A 65 -0.24 -8.00 -12.42
C GLY A 65 -0.30 -6.77 -13.33
N LYS A 66 -1.44 -6.52 -13.99
CA LYS A 66 -1.64 -5.30 -14.81
C LYS A 66 -1.59 -4.03 -13.97
N LYS A 67 -2.22 -4.05 -12.78
CA LYS A 67 -2.25 -2.91 -11.85
C LYS A 67 -0.87 -2.65 -11.24
N ARG A 68 -0.15 -3.71 -10.85
CA ARG A 68 1.24 -3.65 -10.36
C ARG A 68 2.15 -2.96 -11.39
N ARG A 69 2.14 -3.44 -12.65
CA ARG A 69 2.93 -2.83 -13.74
C ARG A 69 2.57 -1.36 -13.99
N LYS A 70 1.28 -1.01 -13.94
CA LYS A 70 0.85 0.39 -14.11
C LYS A 70 1.36 1.30 -13.00
N LEU A 71 1.28 0.86 -11.75
CA LEU A 71 1.75 1.66 -10.61
C LEU A 71 3.26 1.87 -10.66
N ILE A 72 4.04 0.82 -10.96
CA ILE A 72 5.51 0.92 -11.14
C ILE A 72 5.84 1.93 -12.24
N LYS A 73 5.13 1.86 -13.38
CA LYS A 73 5.34 2.79 -14.49
C LYS A 73 5.02 4.24 -14.12
N GLN A 74 3.99 4.46 -13.30
CA GLN A 74 3.62 5.78 -12.82
C GLN A 74 4.66 6.34 -11.84
N LEU A 75 5.10 5.54 -10.86
CA LEU A 75 6.14 5.95 -9.91
C LEU A 75 7.44 6.31 -10.63
N ALA A 76 7.89 5.47 -11.56
CA ALA A 76 9.09 5.74 -12.35
C ALA A 76 8.97 7.03 -13.20
N ARG A 77 7.76 7.37 -13.68
CA ARG A 77 7.53 8.63 -14.40
C ARG A 77 7.62 9.83 -13.44
N MET A 78 6.98 9.73 -12.28
CA MET A 78 7.00 10.79 -11.27
C MET A 78 8.41 11.05 -10.73
N GLU A 79 9.23 10.01 -10.54
CA GLU A 79 10.63 10.14 -10.12
C GLU A 79 11.46 10.90 -11.16
N LYS A 80 11.26 10.59 -12.45
CA LYS A 80 11.93 11.31 -13.55
C LYS A 80 11.50 12.78 -13.61
N GLU A 81 10.21 13.05 -13.48
CA GLU A 81 9.67 14.42 -13.49
C GLU A 81 10.20 15.23 -12.29
N LYS A 82 10.24 14.63 -11.09
CA LYS A 82 10.84 15.25 -9.90
C LYS A 82 12.33 15.56 -10.08
N ALA A 83 13.11 14.59 -10.57
CA ALA A 83 14.54 14.78 -10.81
C ALA A 83 14.82 15.90 -11.83
N PHE A 84 13.98 16.01 -12.87
CA PHE A 84 14.09 17.09 -13.84
C PHE A 84 13.82 18.46 -13.22
N VAL A 85 12.73 18.60 -12.45
CA VAL A 85 12.38 19.84 -11.77
C VAL A 85 13.44 20.24 -10.74
N GLU A 86 13.94 19.31 -9.93
CA GLU A 86 15.03 19.58 -8.99
C GLU A 86 16.31 20.05 -9.69
N ALA A 87 16.65 19.46 -10.84
CA ALA A 87 17.80 19.88 -11.64
C ALA A 87 17.63 21.28 -12.25
N GLU A 88 16.43 21.64 -12.72
CA GLU A 88 16.14 22.99 -13.20
C GLU A 88 16.17 24.03 -12.07
N MET A 89 15.61 23.69 -10.91
CA MET A 89 15.61 24.57 -9.74
C MET A 89 17.03 24.81 -9.22
N GLN A 90 17.88 23.78 -9.21
CA GLN A 90 19.31 23.93 -8.88
C GLN A 90 20.02 24.84 -9.88
N LYS A 91 19.78 24.70 -11.19
CA LYS A 91 20.37 25.58 -12.21
C LYS A 91 19.96 27.04 -12.05
N GLN A 92 18.71 27.32 -11.68
CA GLN A 92 18.24 28.68 -11.42
C GLN A 92 18.89 29.32 -10.19
N LEU A 93 19.22 28.52 -9.16
CA LEU A 93 19.93 29.02 -7.99
C LEU A 93 21.39 29.38 -8.33
N VAL A 94 22.11 28.55 -9.11
CA VAL A 94 23.50 28.84 -9.49
C VAL A 94 23.64 30.06 -10.40
N THR A 95 22.64 30.34 -11.25
CA THR A 95 22.68 31.52 -12.15
C THR A 95 22.28 32.81 -11.46
N SER A 96 21.55 32.76 -10.33
CA SER A 96 21.19 33.95 -9.55
C SER A 96 22.33 34.52 -8.69
N ASP A 97 23.37 33.73 -8.38
CA ASP A 97 24.57 34.20 -7.67
C ASP A 97 25.68 34.71 -8.62
N ALA A 98 25.59 34.42 -9.92
CA ALA A 98 26.61 34.82 -10.90
C ALA A 98 26.41 36.23 -11.51
N ASN A 99 25.39 36.98 -11.08
CA ASN A 99 25.09 38.31 -11.62
C ASN A 99 24.77 39.34 -10.53
N LYS A 100 25.72 39.58 -9.61
CA LYS A 100 25.78 40.83 -8.83
C LYS A 100 26.86 41.75 -9.40
N PRO A 101 26.51 42.80 -10.17
CA PRO A 101 27.43 43.92 -10.33
C PRO A 101 27.58 44.62 -8.97
N ALA A 102 28.84 44.74 -8.53
CA ALA A 102 29.20 45.54 -7.38
C ALA A 102 28.92 47.02 -7.68
N SER A 103 27.83 47.59 -7.15
CA SER A 103 27.75 49.04 -6.95
C SER A 103 26.69 49.46 -5.93
N ALA A 104 27.05 50.54 -5.22
CA ALA A 104 26.20 51.46 -4.48
C ALA A 104 25.63 51.01 -3.13
N GLN A 105 26.43 51.29 -2.10
CA GLN A 105 25.98 51.75 -0.78
C GLN A 105 24.84 52.79 -0.92
N LYS A 106 23.74 52.63 -0.17
CA LYS A 106 23.17 53.63 0.77
C LYS A 106 21.72 53.32 1.18
N SER A 107 21.51 53.38 2.51
CA SER A 107 20.26 53.75 3.21
C SER A 107 19.15 52.66 3.21
N LYS A 108 18.42 52.33 4.27
CA LYS A 108 18.13 52.91 5.59
C LYS A 108 17.90 51.79 6.62
N LYS A 109 18.38 52.04 7.83
CA LYS A 109 17.97 51.45 9.11
C LYS A 109 16.42 51.43 9.24
N ASN A 110 15.82 50.28 9.56
CA ASN A 110 15.21 50.04 10.88
C ASN A 110 14.64 48.61 11.04
N LYS A 111 14.99 48.00 12.17
CA LYS A 111 14.58 46.69 12.68
C LYS A 111 13.10 46.67 13.12
N LYS A 112 12.42 45.55 12.85
CA LYS A 112 11.45 44.83 13.71
C LYS A 112 11.27 43.44 13.05
N ALA A 113 11.98 42.39 13.46
CA ALA A 113 11.70 41.51 14.61
C ALA A 113 10.29 40.87 14.55
N ALA A 114 10.20 39.67 13.97
CA ALA A 114 9.48 38.49 14.52
C ALA A 114 9.24 37.44 13.41
N ALA A 115 10.12 36.45 13.33
CA ALA A 115 9.86 35.17 12.69
C ALA A 115 10.19 34.09 13.72
N ALA A 116 9.20 33.28 14.11
CA ALA A 116 9.33 31.95 14.73
C ALA A 116 7.90 31.43 14.93
N ASN A 117 7.43 30.52 14.08
CA ASN A 117 7.44 29.06 14.33
C ASN A 117 6.61 28.69 15.56
N ASP A 118 5.38 28.24 15.34
CA ASP A 118 4.63 27.52 16.35
C ASP A 118 4.21 26.14 15.80
N THR A 119 4.94 25.13 16.26
CA THR A 119 4.70 23.71 16.05
C THR A 119 4.19 23.15 17.37
N GLU A 120 2.87 22.97 17.52
CA GLU A 120 2.32 22.19 18.63
C GLU A 120 1.71 20.89 18.13
N LYS A 121 2.32 19.80 18.60
CA LYS A 121 1.73 18.48 18.71
C LYS A 121 0.71 18.53 19.85
N MET A 122 -0.46 17.90 19.69
CA MET A 122 -1.19 17.36 20.83
C MET A 122 -1.64 15.92 20.53
N GLU A 123 -1.09 15.03 21.35
CA GLU A 123 -1.57 13.68 21.65
C GLU A 123 -2.98 13.76 22.24
N VAL A 124 -3.81 12.77 21.96
CA VAL A 124 -5.02 12.48 22.75
C VAL A 124 -4.97 10.99 23.08
N GLU A 125 -5.02 10.74 24.38
CA GLU A 125 -5.09 9.42 25.05
C GLU A 125 -6.16 8.48 24.47
#